data_AF-A0A1Q7ANX2-F1
#
_entry.id   AF-A0A1Q7ANX2-F1
#
_cell.length_a   1.000
_cell.length_b   1.000
_cell.length_c   1.000
_cell.angle_alpha   90.00
_cell.angle_beta   90.00
_cell.angle_gamma   90.00
#
_symmetry.space_group_name_H-M   'P 1'
#
loop_
_entity.id
_entity.type
_entity.pdbx_description
1 polymer ?
#
loop_
_entity_poly.entity_id
_entity_poly.type
_entity_poly.pdbx_seq_one_letter_code
_entity_poly.pdbx_strand_id
1 'polypeptide(L)'
;MSDEFEDGKKKFMDAVKAIDAAVEVVIPVTPSRGSFLIALSKGKARKFLSVGEDDILDLPEDEKILQKVAGDIKNAIAELTTA
;
A
#
# COMPACT_ATOMS: atom_id res chain seq x y z
N MET A 1 17.08 -8.02 9.54
CA MET A 1 16.64 -7.31 8.32
C MET A 1 15.28 -6.74 8.66
N SER A 2 15.10 -5.45 8.43
CA SER A 2 14.43 -4.49 9.32
C SER A 2 12.96 -4.80 9.67
N ASP A 3 12.70 -5.08 10.96
CA ASP A 3 11.35 -5.25 11.53
C ASP A 3 10.43 -4.04 11.26
N GLU A 4 11.00 -2.83 11.20
CA GLU A 4 10.28 -1.58 10.88
C GLU A 4 9.56 -1.64 9.53
N PHE A 5 10.15 -2.32 8.55
CA PHE A 5 9.57 -2.48 7.23
C PHE A 5 8.41 -3.48 7.21
N GLU A 6 8.49 -4.54 8.02
CA GLU A 6 7.39 -5.49 8.19
C GLU A 6 6.20 -4.83 8.90
N ASP A 7 6.46 -3.98 9.89
CA ASP A 7 5.41 -3.21 10.58
C ASP A 7 4.73 -2.20 9.65
N GLY A 8 5.50 -1.46 8.84
CA GLY A 8 4.94 -0.57 7.81
C GLY A 8 4.08 -1.30 6.78
N LYS A 9 4.55 -2.47 6.29
CA LYS A 9 3.77 -3.34 5.41
C LYS A 9 2.46 -3.80 6.05
N LYS A 10 2.53 -4.25 7.29
CA LYS A 10 1.36 -4.76 8.03
C LYS A 10 0.33 -3.65 8.23
N LYS A 11 0.78 -2.45 8.63
CA LYS A 11 -0.08 -1.27 8.78
C LYS A 11 -0.74 -0.86 7.47
N PHE A 12 0.00 -0.92 6.35
CA PHE A 12 -0.55 -0.69 5.01
C PHE A 12 -1.63 -1.72 4.66
N MET A 13 -1.36 -3.02 4.88
CA MET A 13 -2.33 -4.09 4.61
C MET A 13 -3.59 -3.94 5.46
N ASP A 14 -3.45 -3.56 6.73
CA ASP A 14 -4.58 -3.28 7.62
C ASP A 14 -5.38 -2.07 7.16
N ALA A 15 -4.71 -1.00 6.71
CA ALA A 15 -5.38 0.17 6.13
C ALA A 15 -6.18 -0.21 4.88
N VAL A 16 -5.62 -1.04 4.00
CA VAL A 16 -6.33 -1.51 2.79
C VAL A 16 -7.51 -2.39 3.17
N LYS A 17 -7.35 -3.34 4.10
CA LYS A 17 -8.45 -4.18 4.60
C LYS A 17 -9.55 -3.38 5.26
N ALA A 18 -9.20 -2.30 5.96
CA ALA A 18 -10.16 -1.38 6.58
C ALA A 18 -10.95 -0.57 5.53
N ILE A 19 -10.37 -0.31 4.36
CA ILE A 19 -11.04 0.34 3.23
C ILE A 19 -11.88 -0.67 2.46
N ASP A 20 -11.27 -1.77 2.02
CA ASP A 20 -11.89 -2.81 1.20
C ASP A 20 -11.17 -4.16 1.41
N ALA A 21 -11.83 -5.06 2.12
CA ALA A 21 -11.30 -6.38 2.42
C ALA A 21 -11.19 -7.32 1.20
N ALA A 22 -11.77 -6.96 0.05
CA ALA A 22 -11.70 -7.74 -1.18
C ALA A 22 -10.48 -7.38 -2.05
N VAL A 23 -9.68 -6.39 -1.63
CA VAL A 23 -8.47 -5.96 -2.34
C VAL A 23 -7.26 -6.71 -1.77
N GLU A 24 -6.61 -7.50 -2.61
CA GLU A 24 -5.33 -8.12 -2.32
C GLU A 24 -4.20 -7.13 -2.51
N VAL A 25 -3.31 -7.06 -1.52
CA VAL A 25 -2.14 -6.19 -1.52
C VAL A 25 -0.90 -7.04 -1.55
N VAL A 26 -0.03 -6.80 -2.53
CA VAL A 26 1.26 -7.46 -2.65
C VAL A 26 2.35 -6.41 -2.64
N ILE A 27 3.14 -6.38 -1.57
CA ILE A 27 4.29 -5.47 -1.42
C ILE A 27 5.58 -6.29 -1.60
N PRO A 28 6.36 -6.08 -2.67
CA PRO A 28 7.59 -6.82 -2.90
C PRO A 28 8.60 -6.61 -1.77
N VAL A 29 9.46 -7.61 -1.56
CA VAL A 29 10.49 -7.58 -0.49
C VAL A 29 11.71 -6.76 -0.92
N THR A 30 11.87 -6.51 -2.23
CA THR A 30 13.02 -5.78 -2.77
C THR A 30 12.55 -4.44 -3.36
N PRO A 31 12.97 -3.30 -2.81
CA PRO A 31 12.73 -2.00 -3.43
C PRO A 31 13.51 -1.93 -4.74
N SER A 32 12.90 -1.38 -5.78
CA SER A 32 13.61 -1.09 -7.02
C SER A 32 14.00 0.38 -7.00
N ARG A 33 15.30 0.67 -6.80
CA ARG A 33 15.87 2.03 -6.72
C ARG A 33 15.24 2.93 -5.62
N GLY A 34 14.96 2.38 -4.44
CA GLY A 34 14.40 3.14 -3.31
C GLY A 34 12.89 3.35 -3.35
N SER A 35 12.17 2.61 -4.20
CA SER A 35 10.71 2.61 -4.21
C SER A 35 10.14 1.19 -4.26
N PHE A 36 9.03 0.99 -3.56
CA PHE A 36 8.24 -0.22 -3.57
C PHE A 36 7.08 -0.10 -4.54
N LEU A 37 6.99 -1.05 -5.47
CA LEU A 37 5.83 -1.19 -6.35
C LEU A 37 4.79 -2.08 -5.67
N ILE A 38 3.85 -1.46 -4.97
CA ILE A 38 2.74 -2.14 -4.33
C ILE A 38 1.70 -2.49 -5.38
N ALA A 39 1.41 -3.78 -5.53
CA ALA A 39 0.31 -4.23 -6.38
C ALA A 39 -0.98 -4.33 -5.55
N LEU A 40 -2.01 -3.60 -5.97
CA LEU A 40 -3.38 -3.72 -5.50
C LEU A 40 -4.16 -4.54 -6.52
N SER A 41 -4.72 -5.68 -6.13
CA SER A 41 -5.52 -6.53 -7.00
C SER A 41 -6.91 -6.69 -6.42
N LYS A 42 -7.95 -6.49 -7.23
CA LYS A 42 -9.35 -6.68 -6.85
C LYS A 42 -10.02 -7.54 -7.92
N GLY A 43 -10.16 -8.83 -7.66
CA GLY A 43 -10.70 -9.79 -8.62
C GLY A 43 -9.86 -9.86 -9.91
N LYS A 44 -10.42 -9.43 -11.05
CA LYS A 44 -9.73 -9.40 -12.36
C LYS A 44 -8.97 -8.10 -12.63
N ALA A 45 -9.19 -7.06 -11.83
CA ALA A 45 -8.56 -5.76 -11.99
C ALA A 45 -7.30 -5.67 -11.10
N ARG A 46 -6.22 -5.14 -11.65
CA ARG A 46 -4.91 -4.98 -10.97
C ARG A 46 -4.40 -3.58 -11.22
N LYS A 47 -3.96 -2.92 -10.15
CA LYS A 47 -3.35 -1.60 -10.17
C LYS A 47 -2.04 -1.63 -9.39
N PHE A 48 -1.14 -0.73 -9.73
CA PHE A 48 0.14 -0.61 -9.07
C PHE A 48 0.31 0.79 -8.52
N LEU A 49 0.78 0.88 -7.29
CA LEU A 49 1.17 2.10 -6.61
C LEU A 49 2.67 2.06 -6.38
N SER A 50 3.35 3.15 -6.72
CA SER A 50 4.75 3.33 -6.35
C SER A 50 4.78 4.10 -5.04
N VAL A 51 5.31 3.48 -3.99
CA VAL A 51 5.45 4.07 -2.65
C VAL A 51 6.94 4.13 -2.31
N GLY A 52 7.41 5.25 -1.77
CA GLY A 52 8.80 5.39 -1.33
C GLY A 52 9.13 4.42 -0.21
N GLU A 53 10.41 4.06 -0.06
CA GLU A 53 10.86 3.31 1.12
C GLU A 53 10.58 4.10 2.41
N ASP A 54 10.90 5.40 2.42
CA ASP A 54 10.63 6.30 3.54
C ASP A 54 9.13 6.34 3.87
N ASP A 55 8.25 6.43 2.87
CA ASP A 55 6.80 6.44 3.09
C ASP A 55 6.28 5.14 3.75
N ILE A 56 6.91 3.98 3.53
CA ILE A 56 6.52 2.72 4.21
C ILE A 56 7.03 2.72 5.65
N LEU A 57 8.27 3.17 5.85
CA LEU A 57 8.92 3.22 7.17
C LEU A 57 8.25 4.25 8.08
N ASP A 58 7.85 5.38 7.53
CA ASP A 58 7.12 6.43 8.23
C ASP A 58 5.62 6.13 8.33
N LEU A 59 5.07 5.18 7.59
CA LEU A 59 3.64 4.83 7.65
C LEU A 59 3.09 4.54 9.06
N PRO A 60 3.81 3.78 9.93
CA PRO A 60 3.39 3.56 11.31
C PRO A 60 3.62 4.77 12.23
N GLU A 61 4.55 5.67 11.90
CA GLU A 61 4.92 6.81 12.76
C GLU A 61 4.23 8.15 12.36
N ASP A 62 3.97 8.35 11.07
CA ASP A 62 3.44 9.57 10.47
C ASP A 62 2.03 9.36 9.91
N GLU A 63 1.04 9.85 10.66
CA GLU A 63 -0.37 9.80 10.27
C GLU A 63 -0.67 10.55 8.96
N LYS A 64 0.13 11.56 8.57
CA LYS A 64 -0.10 12.27 7.30
C LYS A 64 0.24 11.40 6.11
N ILE A 65 1.32 10.62 6.22
CA ILE A 65 1.70 9.66 5.19
C ILE A 65 0.66 8.56 5.11
N LEU A 66 0.19 8.05 6.25
CA LEU A 66 -0.93 7.09 6.28
C LEU A 66 -2.18 7.65 5.60
N GLN A 67 -2.57 8.91 5.84
CA GLN A 67 -3.72 9.53 5.19
C GLN A 67 -3.54 9.69 3.68
N LYS A 68 -2.34 10.10 3.24
CA LYS A 68 -2.00 10.24 1.82
C LYS A 68 -2.07 8.89 1.12
N VAL A 69 -1.39 7.88 1.67
CA VAL A 69 -1.36 6.51 1.16
C VAL A 69 -2.76 5.89 1.18
N ALA A 70 -3.54 6.07 2.24
CA ALA A 70 -4.93 5.61 2.31
C ALA A 70 -5.83 6.31 1.27
N GLY A 71 -5.57 7.59 0.97
CA GLY A 71 -6.21 8.33 -0.12
C GLY A 71 -5.86 7.75 -1.49
N ASP A 72 -4.58 7.49 -1.74
CA ASP A 72 -4.10 6.87 -2.98
C ASP A 72 -4.64 5.44 -3.16
N ILE A 73 -4.69 4.65 -2.08
CA ILE A 73 -5.33 3.33 -2.05
C ILE A 73 -6.82 3.46 -2.36
N LYS A 74 -7.56 4.36 -1.70
CA LYS A 74 -8.98 4.58 -1.96
C LYS A 74 -9.24 4.96 -3.41
N ASN A 75 -8.44 5.87 -3.96
CA ASN A 75 -8.54 6.28 -5.37
C ASN A 75 -8.24 5.09 -6.29
N ALA A 76 -7.17 4.35 -6.04
CA ALA A 76 -6.83 3.17 -6.81
C ALA A 76 -7.93 2.09 -6.74
N ILE A 77 -8.52 1.85 -5.58
CA ILE A 77 -9.64 0.90 -5.39
C ILE A 77 -10.91 1.40 -6.09
N ALA A 78 -11.21 2.70 -6.01
CA ALA A 78 -12.33 3.30 -6.72
C ALA A 78 -12.18 3.08 -8.23
N GLU A 79 -10.99 3.33 -8.77
CA GLU A 79 -10.68 3.06 -10.18
C GLU A 79 -10.72 1.56 -10.53
N LEU A 80 -10.31 0.67 -9.62
CA LEU A 80 -10.43 -0.79 -9.79
C LEU A 80 -11.87 -1.30 -9.80
N THR A 81 -12.78 -0.61 -9.12
CA THR A 81 -14.19 -1.02 -9.01
C THR A 81 -15.04 -0.49 -10.17
N THR A 82 -14.54 0.52 -10.87
CA THR A 82 -15.23 1.15 -12.01
C THR A 82 -14.81 0.53 -13.36
N ALA A 83 -13.90 -0.45 -13.35
CA ALA A 83 -13.36 -1.12 -14.54
C ALA A 83 -13.97 -2.50 -14.80
#